data_AF-A0A4R2RTE8-F1
#
_entry.id   AF-A0A4R2RTE8-F1
#
_cell.length_a   1.000
_cell.length_b   1.000
_cell.length_c   1.000
_cell.angle_alpha   90.00
_cell.angle_beta   90.00
_cell.angle_gamma   90.00
#
_symmetry.space_group_name_H-M   'P 1'
#
loop_
_entity.id
_entity.type
_entity.pdbx_description
1 polymer ?
#
loop_
_entity_poly.entity_id
_entity_poly.type
_entity_poly.pdbx_seq_one_letter_code
_entity_poly.pdbx_strand_id
1 'polypeptide(L)'
;MPTSLPGKILVLLAEDLRLEDNLAFALASDPNGDGLAVLRILPEARGRPLRTQHRREIEDAAEIRLGKQLGDRGIAFEIVGPEDDASLVHACRRLGCTSVIRNAADGMAIENAYRLEWERELEEANIPLLTVNGEMIRRLGPGGAKADRPFLSEDREVESARLPDDHPILLLRAFLLALPDRNYLADMWIPGRDRTSSSQLSTHFAAGTLSSDRATWETIKAERAWNAANPRQSRTPEGASFRHFRSRVSMRTGFLTTFSRYQDTTPPLASTPAEVERVRAWRDGRTGIPMPDAAMRELAGTGWINFRLRQLVTSYGVQLLQLPAAEVGGALAEMFDDYEPGITWPQVGLNDGTIMQDRGPRILNPVKQGRDLDPSETYVRRWIPELEPVPVGFGHEPWLWLDNPLPAPIIDHKAAFRDARARWGNQKQRLKSREDVLVTHGSDPS
;
A
#
# COMPACT_ATOMS: atom_id res chain seq x y z
N MET A 1 8.81 2.98 -31.14
CA MET A 1 8.97 1.54 -30.90
C MET A 1 10.38 1.28 -30.41
N PRO A 2 10.58 0.61 -29.27
CA PRO A 2 11.63 -0.39 -29.14
C PRO A 2 10.96 -1.77 -29.27
N THR A 3 11.32 -2.54 -30.31
CA THR A 3 12.18 -3.73 -30.18
C THR A 3 11.44 -4.91 -29.55
N SER A 4 10.90 -5.78 -30.40
CA SER A 4 10.56 -7.15 -30.03
C SER A 4 11.73 -7.77 -29.27
N LEU A 5 11.48 -8.32 -28.08
CA LEU A 5 12.47 -9.10 -27.38
C LEU A 5 12.72 -10.40 -28.17
N PRO A 6 13.98 -10.76 -28.48
CA PRO A 6 14.28 -11.98 -29.22
C PRO A 6 14.15 -13.21 -28.32
N GLY A 7 13.67 -14.32 -28.88
CA GLY A 7 13.62 -15.64 -28.25
C GLY A 7 12.62 -15.77 -27.10
N LYS A 8 12.73 -16.86 -26.33
CA LYS A 8 11.84 -17.15 -25.19
C LYS A 8 11.98 -16.09 -24.10
N ILE A 9 10.85 -15.54 -23.63
CA ILE A 9 10.82 -14.40 -22.72
C ILE A 9 10.59 -14.86 -21.28
N LEU A 10 11.39 -14.38 -20.32
CA LEU A 10 11.15 -14.53 -18.90
C LEU A 10 10.31 -13.37 -18.36
N VAL A 11 9.08 -13.63 -17.93
CA VAL A 11 8.23 -12.66 -17.23
C VAL A 11 8.52 -12.74 -15.73
N LEU A 12 9.10 -11.68 -15.17
CA LEU A 12 9.39 -11.58 -13.74
C LEU A 12 8.22 -10.92 -13.00
N LEU A 13 7.61 -11.68 -12.09
CA LEU A 13 6.58 -11.21 -11.18
C LEU A 13 7.19 -10.74 -9.84
N ALA A 14 6.62 -9.65 -9.32
CA ALA A 14 6.89 -9.09 -8.01
C ALA A 14 5.55 -8.90 -7.27
N GLU A 15 4.99 -7.69 -7.29
CA GLU A 15 3.75 -7.31 -6.62
C GLU A 15 2.62 -7.10 -7.65
N ASP A 16 2.55 -8.03 -8.59
CA ASP A 16 1.68 -8.06 -9.77
C ASP A 16 1.21 -9.48 -10.07
N LEU A 17 0.81 -10.22 -9.03
CA LEU A 17 0.39 -11.63 -9.04
C LEU A 17 -0.95 -11.86 -9.77
N ARG A 18 -0.99 -11.53 -11.06
CA ARG A 18 -2.14 -11.68 -11.96
C ARG A 18 -1.69 -11.74 -13.42
N LEU A 19 -2.47 -12.41 -14.26
CA LEU A 19 -2.33 -12.37 -15.72
C LEU A 19 -3.12 -11.21 -16.33
N GLU A 20 -4.32 -10.95 -15.79
CA GLU A 20 -5.21 -9.90 -16.29
C GLU A 20 -4.63 -8.52 -16.02
N ASP A 21 -4.74 -7.62 -17.01
CA ASP A 21 -4.31 -6.22 -16.86
C ASP A 21 -2.86 -6.11 -16.35
N ASN A 22 -2.01 -7.00 -16.89
CA ASN A 22 -0.58 -7.08 -16.61
C ASN A 22 0.20 -6.74 -17.88
N LEU A 23 0.92 -5.61 -17.86
CA LEU A 23 1.59 -5.07 -19.04
C LEU A 23 2.83 -5.88 -19.45
N ALA A 24 3.52 -6.51 -18.49
CA ALA A 24 4.61 -7.41 -18.80
C ALA A 24 4.08 -8.62 -19.61
N PHE A 25 2.98 -9.25 -19.19
CA PHE A 25 2.34 -10.30 -19.99
C PHE A 25 1.81 -9.79 -21.33
N ALA A 26 1.28 -8.57 -21.37
CA ALA A 26 0.84 -7.89 -22.60
C ALA A 26 1.93 -7.76 -23.66
N LEU A 27 3.11 -7.32 -23.22
CA LEU A 27 4.23 -7.02 -24.10
C LEU A 27 5.17 -8.20 -24.31
N ALA A 28 5.08 -9.23 -23.47
CA ALA A 28 5.70 -10.54 -23.69
C ALA A 28 5.09 -11.30 -24.89
N SER A 29 4.35 -10.59 -25.77
CA SER A 29 3.88 -11.08 -27.07
C SER A 29 5.06 -11.65 -27.83
N ASP A 30 5.17 -12.97 -27.79
CA ASP A 30 6.20 -13.74 -28.48
C ASP A 30 5.96 -13.67 -29.99
N PRO A 31 6.75 -12.89 -30.74
CA PRO A 31 6.53 -12.68 -32.17
C PRO A 31 6.90 -13.93 -33.00
N ASN A 32 7.65 -14.86 -32.41
CA ASN A 32 8.29 -15.98 -33.09
C ASN A 32 7.69 -17.35 -32.71
N GLY A 33 6.92 -17.44 -31.62
CA GLY A 33 6.39 -18.71 -31.11
C GLY A 33 7.36 -19.49 -30.21
N ASP A 34 8.45 -18.85 -29.75
CA ASP A 34 9.48 -19.44 -28.88
C ASP A 34 9.03 -19.69 -27.42
N GLY A 35 7.86 -19.18 -27.03
CA GLY A 35 7.21 -19.36 -25.74
C GLY A 35 7.59 -18.33 -24.67
N LEU A 36 7.00 -18.49 -23.48
CA LEU A 36 7.32 -17.67 -22.32
C LEU A 36 7.53 -18.55 -21.07
N ALA A 37 8.26 -18.02 -20.10
CA ALA A 37 8.35 -18.59 -18.75
C ALA A 37 8.09 -17.49 -17.72
N VAL A 38 7.61 -17.86 -16.54
CA VAL A 38 7.25 -16.94 -15.48
C VAL A 38 8.08 -17.27 -14.25
N LEU A 39 8.68 -16.24 -13.66
CA LEU A 39 9.45 -16.35 -12.42
C LEU A 39 8.85 -15.42 -11.38
N ARG A 40 8.65 -15.92 -10.17
CA ARG A 40 8.28 -15.15 -8.99
C ARG A 40 9.40 -15.28 -7.97
N ILE A 41 10.09 -14.20 -7.66
CA ILE A 41 11.05 -14.18 -6.54
C ILE A 41 10.34 -13.61 -5.34
N LEU A 42 10.26 -14.38 -4.25
CA LEU A 42 9.57 -14.00 -3.03
C LEU A 42 10.20 -12.74 -2.38
N PRO A 43 9.41 -11.90 -1.71
CA PRO A 43 9.91 -10.65 -1.12
C PRO A 43 10.99 -10.88 -0.06
N GLU A 44 10.91 -11.98 0.69
CA GLU A 44 11.87 -12.37 1.72
C GLU A 44 13.24 -12.70 1.11
N ALA A 45 13.27 -13.28 -0.09
CA ALA A 45 14.50 -13.48 -0.88
C ALA A 45 15.14 -12.15 -1.33
N ARG A 46 14.43 -11.03 -1.14
CA ARG A 46 14.84 -9.66 -1.48
C ARG A 46 14.97 -8.79 -0.23
N GLY A 47 15.17 -9.39 0.95
CA GLY A 47 15.36 -8.66 2.22
C GLY A 47 14.23 -7.69 2.58
N ARG A 48 13.01 -7.89 2.06
CA ARG A 48 11.84 -7.11 2.49
C ARG A 48 11.38 -7.57 3.88
N PRO A 49 10.65 -6.71 4.63
CA PRO A 49 9.99 -7.14 5.85
C PRO A 49 9.16 -8.40 5.60
N LEU A 50 9.16 -9.31 6.57
CA LEU A 50 8.36 -10.52 6.51
C LEU A 50 6.89 -10.15 6.25
N ARG A 51 6.26 -10.86 5.32
CA ARG A 51 4.82 -10.69 5.10
C ARG A 51 4.07 -11.13 6.36
N THR A 52 2.97 -10.44 6.68
CA THR A 52 2.02 -10.95 7.66
C THR A 52 1.45 -12.28 7.19
N GLN A 53 0.97 -13.11 8.12
CA GLN A 53 0.37 -14.39 7.77
C GLN A 53 -0.81 -14.23 6.79
N HIS A 54 -1.72 -13.30 7.07
CA HIS A 54 -2.89 -13.07 6.21
C HIS A 54 -2.48 -12.56 4.81
N ARG A 55 -1.46 -11.69 4.73
CA ARG A 55 -0.91 -11.29 3.43
C ARG A 55 -0.33 -12.50 2.69
N ARG A 56 0.38 -13.38 3.38
CA ARG A 56 0.95 -14.58 2.77
C ARG A 56 -0.12 -15.51 2.22
N GLU A 57 -1.21 -15.72 2.96
CA GLU A 57 -2.36 -16.52 2.51
C GLU A 57 -2.96 -16.00 1.18
N ILE A 58 -3.06 -14.67 1.02
CA ILE A 58 -3.53 -14.05 -0.23
C ILE A 58 -2.53 -14.24 -1.38
N GLU A 59 -1.23 -14.09 -1.12
CA GLU A 59 -0.18 -14.30 -2.13
C GLU A 59 -0.12 -15.78 -2.55
N ASP A 60 -0.13 -16.73 -1.61
CA ASP A 60 -0.12 -18.17 -1.88
C ASP A 60 -1.35 -18.61 -2.69
N ALA A 61 -2.54 -18.11 -2.34
CA ALA A 61 -3.76 -18.38 -3.12
C ALA A 61 -3.66 -17.84 -4.55
N ALA A 62 -3.01 -16.68 -4.75
CA ALA A 62 -2.77 -16.13 -6.08
C ALA A 62 -1.74 -16.94 -6.86
N GLU A 63 -0.66 -17.37 -6.22
CA GLU A 63 0.39 -18.20 -6.81
C GLU A 63 -0.15 -19.57 -7.26
N ILE A 64 -1.00 -20.22 -6.44
CA ILE A 64 -1.70 -21.46 -6.82
C ILE A 64 -2.58 -21.24 -8.06
N ARG A 65 -3.35 -20.15 -8.10
CA ARG A 65 -4.20 -19.82 -9.26
C ARG A 65 -3.37 -19.56 -10.51
N LEU A 66 -2.30 -18.77 -10.39
CA LEU A 66 -1.37 -18.49 -11.48
C LEU A 66 -0.73 -19.77 -12.01
N GLY A 67 -0.24 -20.63 -11.12
CA GLY A 67 0.36 -21.91 -11.49
C GLY A 67 -0.58 -22.78 -12.31
N LYS A 68 -1.86 -22.86 -11.92
CA LYS A 68 -2.89 -23.55 -12.72
C LYS A 68 -3.09 -22.88 -14.08
N GLN A 69 -3.31 -21.56 -14.11
CA GLN A 69 -3.57 -20.81 -15.33
C GLN A 69 -2.40 -20.83 -16.33
N LEU A 70 -1.16 -20.87 -15.83
CA LEU A 70 0.05 -20.96 -16.64
C LEU A 70 0.29 -22.41 -17.10
N GLY A 71 0.07 -23.39 -16.22
CA GLY A 71 0.16 -24.82 -16.53
C GLY A 71 -0.83 -25.25 -17.62
N ASP A 72 -2.08 -24.78 -17.56
CA ASP A 72 -3.11 -25.03 -18.59
C ASP A 72 -2.69 -24.48 -19.97
N ARG A 73 -1.74 -23.53 -20.02
CA ARG A 73 -1.16 -22.95 -21.23
C ARG A 73 0.22 -23.51 -21.59
N GLY A 74 0.73 -24.50 -20.84
CA GLY A 74 2.06 -25.07 -21.04
C GLY A 74 3.21 -24.10 -20.69
N ILE A 75 2.94 -23.06 -19.90
CA ILE A 75 3.91 -22.06 -19.50
C ILE A 75 4.57 -22.47 -18.18
N ALA A 76 5.90 -22.51 -18.16
CA ALA A 76 6.65 -22.79 -16.93
C ALA A 76 6.46 -21.66 -15.91
N PHE A 77 6.15 -22.00 -14.66
CA PHE A 77 6.05 -21.07 -13.54
C PHE A 77 6.92 -21.55 -12.39
N GLU A 78 7.85 -20.72 -11.95
CA GLU A 78 8.75 -21.02 -10.85
C GLU A 78 8.70 -19.95 -9.77
N ILE A 79 8.77 -20.40 -8.52
CA ILE A 79 8.82 -19.54 -7.34
C ILE A 79 10.18 -19.74 -6.68
N VAL A 80 10.88 -18.65 -6.40
CA VAL A 80 12.21 -18.62 -5.78
C VAL A 80 12.07 -18.04 -4.38
N GLY A 81 12.44 -18.83 -3.37
CA GLY A 81 12.43 -18.47 -1.97
C GLY A 81 13.76 -17.93 -1.44
N PRO A 82 13.82 -17.61 -0.14
CA PRO A 82 14.99 -16.97 0.48
C PRO A 82 16.25 -17.86 0.52
N GLU A 83 16.08 -19.18 0.47
CA GLU A 83 17.19 -20.15 0.44
C GLU A 83 17.62 -20.52 -0.99
N ASP A 84 16.90 -20.02 -2.00
CA ASP A 84 17.13 -20.33 -3.40
C ASP A 84 18.01 -19.27 -4.09
N ASP A 85 18.59 -19.65 -5.22
CA ASP A 85 19.34 -18.73 -6.07
C ASP A 85 18.40 -17.72 -6.76
N ALA A 86 18.48 -16.45 -6.34
CA ALA A 86 17.69 -15.34 -6.86
C ALA A 86 18.28 -14.65 -8.11
N SER A 87 19.34 -15.19 -8.71
CA SER A 87 19.92 -14.64 -9.96
C SER A 87 18.97 -14.82 -11.14
N LEU A 88 18.63 -13.71 -11.80
CA LEU A 88 17.84 -13.73 -13.03
C LEU A 88 18.61 -14.34 -14.18
N VAL A 89 19.95 -14.20 -14.22
CA VAL A 89 20.79 -14.82 -15.25
C VAL A 89 20.70 -16.34 -15.19
N HIS A 90 20.83 -16.92 -13.99
CA HIS A 90 20.73 -18.36 -13.79
C HIS A 90 19.33 -18.89 -14.10
N ALA A 91 18.28 -18.21 -13.64
CA ALA A 91 16.90 -18.56 -13.97
C ALA A 91 16.64 -18.48 -15.49
N CYS A 92 17.08 -17.40 -16.14
CA CYS A 92 16.92 -17.19 -17.57
C CYS A 92 17.59 -18.30 -18.38
N ARG A 93 18.86 -18.64 -18.08
CA ARG A 93 19.59 -19.75 -18.73
C ARG A 93 18.91 -21.11 -18.52
N ARG A 94 18.48 -21.40 -17.29
CA ARG A 94 17.84 -22.68 -16.93
C ARG A 94 16.49 -22.86 -17.61
N LEU A 95 15.73 -21.79 -17.76
CA LEU A 95 14.42 -21.78 -18.45
C LEU A 95 14.55 -21.65 -19.98
N GLY A 96 15.77 -21.48 -20.50
CA GLY A 96 16.04 -21.27 -21.92
C GLY A 96 15.56 -19.92 -22.45
N CYS A 97 15.42 -18.93 -21.57
CA CYS A 97 15.03 -17.57 -21.92
C CYS A 97 16.23 -16.76 -22.41
N THR A 98 15.96 -15.77 -23.25
CA THR A 98 16.96 -14.88 -23.88
C THR A 98 16.72 -13.42 -23.57
N SER A 99 15.64 -13.11 -22.86
CA SER A 99 15.27 -11.77 -22.42
C SER A 99 14.39 -11.84 -21.18
N VAL A 100 14.34 -10.74 -20.44
CA VAL A 100 13.52 -10.58 -19.23
C VAL A 100 12.60 -9.39 -19.40
N ILE A 101 11.35 -9.53 -18.99
CA ILE A 101 10.37 -8.45 -18.91
C ILE A 101 9.73 -8.41 -17.53
N ARG A 102 9.52 -7.21 -17.01
CA ARG A 102 8.85 -6.98 -15.72
C ARG A 102 7.96 -5.75 -15.76
N ASN A 103 6.98 -5.69 -14.88
CA ASN A 103 6.34 -4.43 -14.54
C ASN A 103 7.27 -3.61 -13.63
N ALA A 104 7.24 -2.29 -13.82
CA ALA A 104 7.79 -1.36 -12.86
C ALA A 104 7.05 -1.55 -11.52
N ALA A 105 7.82 -1.82 -10.47
CA ALA A 105 7.32 -1.71 -9.10
C ALA A 105 7.64 -0.29 -8.64
N ASP A 106 6.60 0.44 -8.24
CA ASP A 106 6.75 1.79 -7.69
C ASP A 106 7.06 1.70 -6.20
N GLY A 107 8.34 1.55 -5.85
CA GLY A 107 8.76 1.46 -4.44
C GLY A 107 10.10 2.10 -4.12
N MET A 108 10.48 2.04 -2.84
CA MET A 108 11.56 2.83 -2.22
C MET A 108 12.98 2.49 -2.71
N ALA A 109 13.99 3.26 -2.25
CA ALA A 109 15.41 3.06 -2.58
C ALA A 109 15.94 1.62 -2.42
N ILE A 110 15.44 0.84 -1.44
CA ILE A 110 15.80 -0.58 -1.28
C ILE A 110 15.31 -1.41 -2.48
N GLU A 111 14.14 -1.12 -3.05
CA GLU A 111 13.68 -1.78 -4.28
C GLU A 111 14.50 -1.37 -5.50
N ASN A 112 15.00 -0.12 -5.51
CA ASN A 112 15.95 0.31 -6.52
C ASN A 112 17.28 -0.43 -6.42
N ALA A 113 17.76 -0.77 -5.22
CA ALA A 113 19.01 -1.52 -5.05
C ALA A 113 18.96 -2.89 -5.76
N TYR A 114 17.92 -3.69 -5.53
CA TYR A 114 17.76 -4.99 -6.20
C TYR A 114 17.52 -4.86 -7.70
N ARG A 115 16.77 -3.84 -8.13
CA ARG A 115 16.61 -3.54 -9.55
C ARG A 115 17.96 -3.26 -10.20
N LEU A 116 18.81 -2.46 -9.57
CA LEU A 116 20.14 -2.12 -10.06
C LEU A 116 21.05 -3.37 -10.09
N GLU A 117 20.94 -4.26 -9.10
CA GLU A 117 21.66 -5.54 -9.10
C GLU A 117 21.23 -6.43 -10.28
N TRP A 118 19.92 -6.59 -10.50
CA TRP A 118 19.38 -7.32 -11.65
C TRP A 118 19.76 -6.71 -13.00
N GLU A 119 19.67 -5.38 -13.12
CA GLU A 119 20.08 -4.65 -14.32
C GLU A 119 21.56 -4.92 -14.60
N ARG A 120 22.43 -4.86 -13.58
CA ARG A 120 23.86 -5.13 -13.72
C ARG A 120 24.15 -6.57 -14.13
N GLU A 121 23.59 -7.57 -13.45
CA GLU A 121 23.89 -8.99 -13.79
C GLU A 121 23.39 -9.36 -15.19
N LEU A 122 22.24 -8.83 -15.62
CA LEU A 122 21.67 -9.10 -16.94
C LEU A 122 22.47 -8.39 -18.04
N GLU A 123 22.93 -7.16 -17.79
CA GLU A 123 23.82 -6.42 -18.69
C GLU A 123 25.16 -7.14 -18.88
N GLU A 124 25.80 -7.60 -17.79
CA GLU A 124 27.03 -8.38 -17.83
C GLU A 124 26.86 -9.71 -18.60
N ALA A 125 25.67 -10.32 -18.54
CA ALA A 125 25.33 -11.54 -19.26
C ALA A 125 24.80 -11.30 -20.69
N ASN A 126 24.68 -10.05 -21.14
CA ASN A 126 24.09 -9.65 -22.42
C ASN A 126 22.65 -10.18 -22.63
N ILE A 127 21.84 -10.17 -21.55
CA ILE A 127 20.43 -10.55 -21.56
C ILE A 127 19.59 -9.26 -21.46
N PRO A 128 18.78 -8.89 -22.47
CA PRO A 128 17.97 -7.68 -22.41
C PRO A 128 16.92 -7.72 -21.29
N LEU A 129 16.86 -6.66 -20.47
CA LEU A 129 15.79 -6.42 -19.51
C LEU A 129 14.87 -5.29 -19.99
N LEU A 130 13.57 -5.57 -20.07
CA LEU A 130 12.54 -4.57 -20.31
C LEU A 130 11.71 -4.33 -19.05
N THR A 131 11.81 -3.13 -18.49
CA THR A 131 10.92 -2.67 -17.42
C THR A 131 9.79 -1.85 -18.01
N VAL A 132 8.55 -2.31 -17.85
CA VAL A 132 7.36 -1.67 -18.39
C VAL A 132 6.72 -0.79 -17.32
N ASN A 133 6.52 0.50 -17.62
CA ASN A 133 5.80 1.43 -16.75
C ASN A 133 4.53 1.97 -17.41
N GLY A 134 3.66 2.61 -16.61
CA GLY A 134 2.42 3.23 -17.09
C GLY A 134 2.64 4.39 -18.08
N GLU A 135 3.83 5.00 -18.14
CA GLU A 135 4.15 6.03 -19.13
C GLU A 135 4.44 5.46 -20.53
N MET A 136 4.98 4.24 -20.63
CA MET A 136 5.17 3.54 -21.91
C MET A 136 3.83 3.26 -22.64
N ILE A 137 2.71 3.16 -21.91
CA ILE A 137 1.35 3.04 -22.46
C ILE A 137 1.01 4.21 -23.40
N ARG A 138 1.45 5.43 -23.07
CA ARG A 138 1.13 6.63 -23.87
C ARG A 138 1.88 6.70 -25.19
N ARG A 139 2.95 5.93 -25.36
CA ARG A 139 3.87 6.01 -26.51
C ARG A 139 3.82 4.82 -27.47
N LEU A 140 3.20 3.69 -27.11
CA LEU A 140 3.32 2.42 -27.86
C LEU A 140 2.12 2.02 -28.75
N GLY A 141 1.04 2.80 -28.84
CA GLY A 141 -0.05 2.49 -29.76
C GLY A 141 -0.02 3.35 -31.05
N PRO A 142 0.00 2.76 -32.26
CA PRO A 142 -0.49 3.47 -33.44
C PRO A 142 -2.00 3.63 -33.26
N GLY A 143 -2.45 4.84 -32.93
CA GLY A 143 -3.87 5.15 -32.76
C GLY A 143 -4.38 5.28 -31.33
N GLY A 144 -3.52 5.60 -30.35
CA GLY A 144 -3.98 6.13 -29.05
C GLY A 144 -5.05 5.28 -28.39
N ALA A 145 -4.70 4.05 -27.99
CA ALA A 145 -5.56 3.28 -27.09
C ALA A 145 -5.84 4.15 -25.86
N LYS A 146 -7.07 4.63 -25.74
CA LYS A 146 -7.53 5.36 -24.58
C LYS A 146 -7.24 4.48 -23.35
N ALA A 147 -6.79 5.10 -22.27
CA ALA A 147 -6.65 4.47 -20.95
C ALA A 147 -8.02 4.04 -20.34
N ASP A 148 -9.03 3.75 -21.16
CA ASP A 148 -10.40 3.47 -20.77
C ASP A 148 -10.75 1.98 -20.79
N ARG A 149 -9.80 1.07 -21.05
CA ARG A 149 -10.02 -0.39 -21.09
C ARG A 149 -8.81 -1.20 -20.57
N PRO A 150 -9.01 -2.18 -19.68
CA PRO A 150 -7.98 -3.15 -19.30
C PRO A 150 -7.51 -3.95 -20.53
N PHE A 151 -6.20 -4.22 -20.64
CA PHE A 151 -5.62 -5.02 -21.74
C PHE A 151 -5.33 -6.46 -21.28
N LEU A 152 -5.45 -7.42 -22.21
CA LEU A 152 -5.35 -8.89 -21.99
C LEU A 152 -6.29 -9.50 -20.94
N SER A 153 -7.60 -9.41 -21.16
CA SER A 153 -8.45 -10.54 -20.83
C SER A 153 -9.10 -11.03 -22.12
N GLU A 154 -8.81 -12.27 -22.54
CA GLU A 154 -9.66 -12.95 -23.52
C GLU A 154 -11.11 -12.97 -23.01
N ASP A 155 -11.27 -12.98 -21.69
CA ASP A 155 -12.47 -12.66 -20.95
C ASP A 155 -12.72 -11.15 -20.85
N ARG A 156 -13.12 -10.54 -21.97
CA ARG A 156 -13.65 -9.16 -21.99
C ARG A 156 -14.80 -8.97 -20.97
N GLU A 157 -15.42 -10.08 -20.57
CA GLU A 157 -16.14 -10.25 -19.31
C GLU A 157 -15.55 -11.45 -18.57
N VAL A 158 -14.92 -11.24 -17.41
CA VAL A 158 -14.53 -12.37 -16.55
C VAL A 158 -15.80 -13.10 -16.14
N GLU A 159 -16.03 -14.31 -16.69
CA GLU A 159 -17.19 -15.14 -16.37
C GLU A 159 -17.09 -15.55 -14.91
N SER A 160 -17.89 -14.90 -14.04
CA SER A 160 -17.83 -15.12 -12.59
C SER A 160 -17.97 -16.59 -12.19
N ALA A 161 -18.65 -17.40 -13.01
CA ALA A 161 -18.86 -18.83 -12.77
C ALA A 161 -17.59 -19.71 -12.88
N ARG A 162 -16.49 -19.17 -13.43
CA ARG A 162 -15.22 -19.90 -13.59
C ARG A 162 -14.16 -19.52 -12.55
N LEU A 163 -14.46 -18.54 -11.70
CA LEU A 163 -13.56 -18.05 -10.68
C LEU A 163 -13.92 -18.63 -9.30
N PRO A 164 -12.93 -18.86 -8.42
CA PRO A 164 -13.23 -19.17 -7.03
C PRO A 164 -13.85 -17.96 -6.32
N ASP A 165 -14.68 -18.21 -5.31
CA ASP A 165 -15.45 -17.16 -4.61
C ASP A 165 -14.58 -16.08 -3.96
N ASP A 166 -13.32 -16.41 -3.62
CA ASP A 166 -12.33 -15.52 -3.02
C ASP A 166 -11.57 -14.67 -4.06
N HIS A 167 -11.90 -14.80 -5.35
CA HIS A 167 -11.18 -14.07 -6.39
C HIS A 167 -11.38 -12.56 -6.24
N PRO A 168 -10.31 -11.73 -6.27
CA PRO A 168 -10.39 -10.31 -5.97
C PRO A 168 -11.37 -9.51 -6.84
N ILE A 169 -11.55 -9.92 -8.10
CA ILE A 169 -12.53 -9.28 -8.98
C ILE A 169 -13.98 -9.52 -8.54
N LEU A 170 -14.28 -10.69 -7.97
CA LEU A 170 -15.60 -11.02 -7.44
C LEU A 170 -15.85 -10.22 -6.16
N LEU A 171 -14.85 -10.12 -5.29
CA LEU A 171 -14.91 -9.26 -4.10
C LEU A 171 -15.17 -7.79 -4.48
N LEU A 172 -14.47 -7.27 -5.50
CA LEU A 172 -14.72 -5.93 -6.01
C LEU A 172 -16.14 -5.76 -6.56
N ARG A 173 -16.62 -6.69 -7.40
CA ARG A 173 -17.97 -6.61 -7.98
C ARG A 173 -19.05 -6.69 -6.90
N ALA A 174 -18.89 -7.58 -5.91
CA ALA A 174 -19.79 -7.69 -4.77
C ALA A 174 -19.80 -6.40 -3.93
N PHE A 175 -18.62 -5.82 -3.69
CA PHE A 175 -18.51 -4.51 -3.03
C PHE A 175 -19.23 -3.42 -3.83
N LEU A 176 -18.99 -3.30 -5.14
CA LEU A 176 -19.60 -2.28 -6.00
C LEU A 176 -21.13 -2.43 -6.11
N LEU A 177 -21.63 -3.66 -6.11
CA LEU A 177 -23.07 -3.94 -6.11
C LEU A 177 -23.74 -3.45 -4.82
N ALA A 178 -23.10 -3.68 -3.67
CA ALA A 178 -23.60 -3.26 -2.36
C ALA A 178 -23.20 -1.82 -1.98
N LEU A 179 -22.36 -1.15 -2.78
CA LEU A 179 -21.78 0.16 -2.46
C LEU A 179 -22.81 1.24 -2.11
N PRO A 180 -23.96 1.36 -2.83
CA PRO A 180 -25.02 2.30 -2.47
C PRO A 180 -25.53 2.13 -1.04
N ASP A 181 -25.66 0.89 -0.57
CA ASP A 181 -26.29 0.57 0.72
C ASP A 181 -25.30 0.55 1.89
N ARG A 182 -24.01 0.76 1.63
CA ARG A 182 -22.92 0.64 2.61
C ARG A 182 -22.63 1.90 3.41
N ASN A 183 -23.34 3.00 3.16
CA ASN A 183 -23.07 4.31 3.75
C ASN A 183 -21.58 4.71 3.64
N TYR A 184 -20.94 4.32 2.52
CA TYR A 184 -19.49 4.33 2.34
C TYR A 184 -18.86 5.67 2.68
N LEU A 185 -19.47 6.77 2.24
CA LEU A 185 -18.94 8.10 2.50
C LEU A 185 -18.90 8.40 3.99
N ALA A 186 -19.97 8.17 4.75
CA ALA A 186 -20.02 8.58 6.15
C ALA A 186 -19.21 7.67 7.07
N ASP A 187 -19.09 6.38 6.73
CA ASP A 187 -18.57 5.36 7.65
C ASP A 187 -17.14 4.89 7.32
N MET A 188 -16.59 5.13 6.12
CA MET A 188 -15.25 4.61 5.73
C MET A 188 -14.08 5.09 6.61
N TRP A 189 -14.28 6.15 7.39
CA TRP A 189 -13.28 6.72 8.30
C TRP A 189 -13.64 6.50 9.78
N ILE A 190 -14.78 5.86 10.08
CA ILE A 190 -15.24 5.60 11.43
C ILE A 190 -14.75 4.21 11.85
N PRO A 191 -13.85 4.11 12.86
CA PRO A 191 -13.36 2.83 13.36
C PRO A 191 -14.49 1.85 13.71
N GLY A 192 -14.37 0.61 13.26
CA GLY A 192 -15.37 -0.44 13.45
C GLY A 192 -16.48 -0.47 12.41
N ARG A 193 -16.91 0.67 11.86
CA ARG A 193 -17.89 0.72 10.75
C ARG A 193 -17.23 0.63 9.38
N ASP A 194 -15.98 1.06 9.30
CA ASP A 194 -15.09 0.91 8.16
C ASP A 194 -14.98 -0.54 7.65
N ARG A 195 -15.04 -1.54 8.54
CA ARG A 195 -15.00 -2.98 8.19
C ARG A 195 -16.10 -3.39 7.21
N THR A 196 -17.30 -2.87 7.37
CA THR A 196 -18.47 -3.23 6.54
C THR A 196 -18.71 -2.21 5.44
N SER A 197 -18.39 -0.94 5.69
CA SER A 197 -18.63 0.14 4.73
C SER A 197 -17.58 0.19 3.61
N SER A 198 -16.30 -0.07 3.90
CA SER A 198 -15.21 0.01 2.92
C SER A 198 -15.02 -1.29 2.12
N SER A 199 -14.14 -1.26 1.11
CA SER A 199 -13.96 -2.40 0.20
C SER A 199 -13.11 -3.53 0.77
N GLN A 200 -12.23 -3.24 1.73
CA GLN A 200 -11.22 -4.20 2.24
C GLN A 200 -10.30 -4.78 1.13
N LEU A 201 -10.18 -4.11 -0.02
CA LEU A 201 -9.40 -4.59 -1.17
C LEU A 201 -7.93 -4.13 -1.17
N SER A 202 -7.50 -3.36 -0.17
CA SER A 202 -6.15 -2.79 -0.16
C SER A 202 -5.05 -3.84 -0.15
N THR A 203 -5.27 -4.98 0.52
CA THR A 203 -4.33 -6.12 0.51
C THR A 203 -4.20 -6.72 -0.88
N HIS A 204 -5.31 -6.85 -1.62
CA HIS A 204 -5.28 -7.34 -3.01
C HIS A 204 -4.55 -6.38 -3.95
N PHE A 205 -4.72 -5.06 -3.76
CA PHE A 205 -3.99 -4.06 -4.52
C PHE A 205 -2.49 -4.09 -4.23
N ALA A 206 -2.09 -4.20 -2.97
CA ALA A 206 -0.69 -4.31 -2.59
C ALA A 206 -0.07 -5.65 -3.02
N ALA A 207 -0.86 -6.73 -3.15
CA ALA A 207 -0.41 -8.03 -3.69
C ALA A 207 -0.36 -8.07 -5.21
N GLY A 208 -0.94 -7.06 -5.87
CA GLY A 208 -1.06 -7.04 -7.32
C GLY A 208 -2.01 -8.09 -7.87
N THR A 209 -2.84 -8.71 -7.02
CA THR A 209 -3.89 -9.65 -7.44
C THR A 209 -5.10 -8.90 -8.04
N LEU A 210 -5.21 -7.59 -7.79
CA LEU A 210 -6.16 -6.68 -8.42
C LEU A 210 -5.45 -5.44 -8.94
N SER A 211 -5.65 -5.11 -10.22
CA SER A 211 -5.15 -3.86 -10.80
C SER A 211 -5.99 -2.65 -10.39
N SER A 212 -5.33 -1.50 -10.16
CA SER A 212 -6.00 -0.20 -9.99
C SER A 212 -6.80 0.21 -11.25
N ASP A 213 -6.30 -0.12 -12.45
CA ASP A 213 -6.94 0.24 -13.70
C ASP A 213 -8.19 -0.62 -13.93
N ARG A 214 -8.08 -1.94 -13.71
CA ARG A 214 -9.24 -2.83 -13.67
C ARG A 214 -10.28 -2.39 -12.64
N ALA A 215 -9.86 -2.03 -11.44
CA ALA A 215 -10.80 -1.58 -10.40
C ALA A 215 -11.51 -0.28 -10.78
N THR A 216 -10.78 0.65 -11.40
CA THR A 216 -11.34 1.89 -11.94
C THR A 216 -12.36 1.61 -13.02
N TRP A 217 -12.06 0.69 -13.94
CA TRP A 217 -12.96 0.30 -15.03
C TRP A 217 -14.25 -0.34 -14.52
N GLU A 218 -14.17 -1.33 -13.62
CA GLU A 218 -15.33 -1.99 -13.01
C GLU A 218 -16.18 -0.97 -12.24
N THR A 219 -15.55 -0.03 -11.54
CA THR A 219 -16.26 1.05 -10.83
C THR A 219 -17.03 1.95 -11.80
N ILE A 220 -16.45 2.31 -12.94
CA ILE A 220 -17.13 3.11 -13.98
C ILE A 220 -18.29 2.33 -14.59
N LYS A 221 -18.12 1.03 -14.85
CA LYS A 221 -19.20 0.15 -15.36
C LYS A 221 -20.36 0.11 -14.37
N ALA A 222 -20.08 -0.13 -13.09
CA ALA A 222 -21.07 -0.16 -12.02
C ALA A 222 -21.76 1.19 -11.82
N GLU A 223 -21.00 2.29 -11.81
CA GLU A 223 -21.53 3.67 -11.70
C GLU A 223 -22.52 3.97 -12.83
N ARG A 224 -22.18 3.62 -14.07
CA ARG A 224 -23.06 3.84 -15.23
C ARG A 224 -24.34 3.02 -15.13
N ALA A 225 -24.24 1.74 -14.77
CA ALA A 225 -25.40 0.87 -14.61
C ALA A 225 -26.31 1.37 -13.48
N TRP A 226 -25.74 1.74 -12.33
CA TRP A 226 -26.50 2.27 -11.20
C TRP A 226 -27.18 3.60 -11.53
N ASN A 227 -26.47 4.53 -12.19
CA ASN A 227 -27.04 5.83 -12.59
C ASN A 227 -28.17 5.68 -13.63
N ALA A 228 -28.08 4.68 -14.52
CA ALA A 228 -29.15 4.38 -15.47
C ALA A 228 -30.40 3.82 -14.78
N ALA A 229 -30.22 2.96 -13.77
CA ALA A 229 -31.30 2.42 -12.95
C ALA A 229 -31.89 3.43 -11.95
N ASN A 230 -31.10 4.42 -11.52
CA ASN A 230 -31.48 5.44 -10.53
C ASN A 230 -31.33 6.87 -11.07
N PRO A 231 -32.13 7.28 -12.09
CA PRO A 231 -32.03 8.62 -12.66
C PRO A 231 -32.17 9.71 -11.59
N ARG A 232 -31.36 10.77 -11.71
CA ARG A 232 -31.29 11.93 -10.77
C ARG A 232 -30.70 11.65 -9.39
N GLN A 233 -30.33 10.41 -9.07
CA GLN A 233 -29.70 10.08 -7.79
C GLN A 233 -28.16 10.12 -7.83
N SER A 234 -27.54 10.46 -8.96
CA SER A 234 -26.08 10.47 -9.12
C SER A 234 -25.32 11.40 -8.14
N ARG A 235 -26.00 12.40 -7.56
CA ARG A 235 -25.43 13.36 -6.59
C ARG A 235 -25.77 13.05 -5.13
N THR A 236 -26.60 12.04 -4.87
CA THR A 236 -26.85 11.53 -3.52
C THR A 236 -25.58 10.87 -2.96
N PRO A 237 -25.45 10.67 -1.64
CA PRO A 237 -24.32 9.93 -1.05
C PRO A 237 -24.10 8.55 -1.69
N GLU A 238 -25.16 7.84 -2.03
CA GLU A 238 -25.18 6.54 -2.69
C GLU A 238 -24.51 6.62 -4.07
N GLY A 239 -24.99 7.53 -4.92
CA GLY A 239 -24.43 7.74 -6.26
C GLY A 239 -23.02 8.36 -6.24
N ALA A 240 -22.73 9.21 -5.26
CA ALA A 240 -21.42 9.81 -5.08
C ALA A 240 -20.37 8.79 -4.62
N SER A 241 -20.77 7.72 -3.92
CA SER A 241 -19.87 6.68 -3.41
C SER A 241 -19.00 6.07 -4.51
N PHE A 242 -19.54 5.83 -5.71
CA PHE A 242 -18.75 5.34 -6.85
C PHE A 242 -17.62 6.29 -7.24
N ARG A 243 -17.91 7.59 -7.39
CA ARG A 243 -16.89 8.60 -7.74
C ARG A 243 -15.82 8.72 -6.67
N HIS A 244 -16.22 8.67 -5.40
CA HIS A 244 -15.30 8.72 -4.27
C HIS A 244 -14.43 7.47 -4.20
N PHE A 245 -14.99 6.27 -4.38
CA PHE A 245 -14.20 5.03 -4.44
C PHE A 245 -13.19 5.07 -5.58
N ARG A 246 -13.61 5.45 -6.80
CA ARG A 246 -12.70 5.66 -7.94
C ARG A 246 -11.60 6.68 -7.62
N SER A 247 -11.95 7.78 -6.97
CA SER A 247 -10.98 8.80 -6.56
C SER A 247 -9.95 8.23 -5.57
N ARG A 248 -10.33 7.32 -4.66
CA ARG A 248 -9.39 6.65 -3.76
C ARG A 248 -8.45 5.70 -4.49
N VAL A 249 -8.95 4.93 -5.44
CA VAL A 249 -8.11 4.07 -6.31
C VAL A 249 -7.11 4.92 -7.09
N SER A 250 -7.56 6.02 -7.68
CA SER A 250 -6.66 6.95 -8.40
C SER A 250 -5.63 7.62 -7.48
N MET A 251 -6.03 7.99 -6.26
CA MET A 251 -5.11 8.55 -5.26
C MET A 251 -4.01 7.53 -4.90
N ARG A 252 -4.35 6.25 -4.71
CA ARG A 252 -3.37 5.18 -4.50
C ARG A 252 -2.31 5.19 -5.60
N THR A 253 -2.73 5.13 -6.86
CA THR A 253 -1.80 5.15 -8.01
C THR A 253 -0.95 6.41 -8.01
N GLY A 254 -1.53 7.58 -7.70
CA GLY A 254 -0.77 8.83 -7.61
C GLY A 254 0.30 8.84 -6.50
N PHE A 255 0.03 8.22 -5.35
CA PHE A 255 1.03 8.08 -4.28
C PHE A 255 2.22 7.24 -4.72
N LEU A 256 1.94 6.08 -5.32
CA LEU A 256 2.95 5.17 -5.85
C LEU A 256 3.89 5.87 -6.84
N THR A 257 3.33 6.60 -7.81
CA THR A 257 4.15 7.28 -8.82
C THR A 257 4.91 8.50 -8.29
N THR A 258 4.34 9.23 -7.33
CA THR A 258 4.88 10.54 -6.89
C THR A 258 6.00 10.38 -5.87
N PHE A 259 5.91 9.38 -5.00
CA PHE A 259 6.79 9.25 -3.83
C PHE A 259 7.68 8.00 -3.86
N SER A 260 7.76 7.29 -4.99
CA SER A 260 8.69 6.16 -5.22
C SER A 260 10.18 6.54 -5.12
N ARG A 261 10.51 7.82 -4.98
CA ARG A 261 11.88 8.34 -4.88
C ARG A 261 12.28 8.79 -3.49
N TYR A 262 11.49 8.47 -2.46
CA TYR A 262 11.75 8.95 -1.12
C TYR A 262 12.67 7.99 -0.33
N GLN A 263 13.68 8.58 0.32
CA GLN A 263 14.76 8.03 1.16
C GLN A 263 16.08 7.62 0.48
N ASP A 264 17.00 8.58 0.32
CA ASP A 264 18.45 8.32 0.14
C ASP A 264 19.18 8.12 1.49
N THR A 265 18.53 8.42 2.62
CA THR A 265 19.12 8.32 3.96
C THR A 265 18.22 7.52 4.91
N THR A 266 18.83 6.57 5.61
CA THR A 266 18.15 5.80 6.66
C THR A 266 17.95 6.70 7.88
N PRO A 267 16.70 6.92 8.36
CA PRO A 267 16.47 7.67 9.58
C PRO A 267 17.15 6.99 10.78
N PRO A 268 17.55 7.73 11.82
CA PRO A 268 18.15 7.14 13.01
C PRO A 268 17.17 6.15 13.68
N LEU A 269 17.72 5.14 14.36
CA LEU A 269 16.95 4.20 15.17
C LEU A 269 16.90 4.66 16.63
N ALA A 270 16.03 4.03 17.44
CA ALA A 270 15.96 4.31 18.87
C ALA A 270 17.28 3.89 19.53
N SER A 271 17.84 4.75 20.37
CA SER A 271 19.21 4.57 20.86
C SER A 271 19.30 4.43 22.38
N THR A 272 18.37 5.03 23.11
CA THR A 272 18.32 4.96 24.57
C THR A 272 17.32 3.91 25.05
N PRO A 273 17.53 3.28 26.22
CA PRO A 273 16.55 2.33 26.78
C PRO A 273 15.13 2.91 26.92
N ALA A 274 15.03 4.21 27.25
CA ALA A 274 13.75 4.90 27.37
C ALA A 274 13.06 5.15 26.01
N GLU A 275 13.81 5.32 24.92
CA GLU A 275 13.24 5.40 23.57
C GLU A 275 12.77 4.02 23.11
N VAL A 276 13.58 2.98 23.34
CA VAL A 276 13.23 1.59 23.01
C VAL A 276 11.94 1.19 23.73
N GLU A 277 11.80 1.51 25.02
CA GLU A 277 10.57 1.21 25.76
C GLU A 277 9.37 2.02 25.24
N ARG A 278 9.55 3.27 24.83
CA ARG A 278 8.48 4.05 24.20
C ARG A 278 8.05 3.47 22.85
N VAL A 279 9.00 2.98 22.04
CA VAL A 279 8.69 2.27 20.79
C VAL A 279 7.87 1.01 21.09
N ARG A 280 8.28 0.20 22.08
CA ARG A 280 7.55 -1.00 22.49
C ARG A 280 6.14 -0.68 22.99
N ALA A 281 5.99 0.28 23.90
CA ALA A 281 4.70 0.68 24.42
C ALA A 281 3.75 1.17 23.32
N TRP A 282 4.25 1.94 22.35
CA TRP A 282 3.47 2.34 21.17
C TRP A 282 3.10 1.17 20.28
N ARG A 283 4.08 0.31 19.97
CA ARG A 283 3.89 -0.88 19.12
C ARG A 283 2.85 -1.83 19.71
N ASP A 284 2.86 -2.03 21.02
CA ASP A 284 1.98 -2.95 21.74
C ASP A 284 0.61 -2.34 22.10
N GLY A 285 0.39 -1.05 21.82
CA GLY A 285 -0.82 -0.33 22.23
C GLY A 285 -0.99 -0.28 23.75
N ARG A 286 0.07 0.12 24.46
CA ARG A 286 0.17 0.21 25.92
C ARG A 286 0.72 1.55 26.39
N THR A 287 0.43 2.62 25.65
CA THR A 287 0.90 3.97 25.97
C THR A 287 0.06 4.65 27.06
N GLY A 288 -1.12 4.11 27.37
CA GLY A 288 -2.09 4.69 28.29
C GLY A 288 -2.98 5.73 27.63
N ILE A 289 -2.90 5.91 26.30
CA ILE A 289 -3.78 6.78 25.51
C ILE A 289 -4.71 5.91 24.66
N PRO A 290 -6.00 5.76 25.03
CA PRO A 290 -6.87 4.69 24.53
C PRO A 290 -7.05 4.62 23.01
N MET A 291 -7.29 5.73 22.32
CA MET A 291 -7.59 5.67 20.88
C MET A 291 -6.41 5.17 20.00
N PRO A 292 -5.17 5.71 20.11
CA PRO A 292 -4.02 5.14 19.42
C PRO A 292 -3.67 3.74 19.93
N ASP A 293 -3.82 3.44 21.23
CA ASP A 293 -3.59 2.10 21.77
C ASP A 293 -4.55 1.07 21.16
N ALA A 294 -5.84 1.38 21.09
CA ALA A 294 -6.86 0.56 20.45
C ALA A 294 -6.57 0.33 18.97
N ALA A 295 -6.12 1.37 18.25
CA ALA A 295 -5.73 1.27 16.85
C ALA A 295 -4.50 0.37 16.63
N MET A 296 -3.49 0.45 17.49
CA MET A 296 -2.32 -0.43 17.42
C MET A 296 -2.68 -1.88 17.75
N ARG A 297 -3.58 -2.10 18.72
CA ARG A 297 -4.11 -3.44 19.04
C ARG A 297 -4.98 -4.02 17.91
N GLU A 298 -5.81 -3.20 17.27
CA GLU A 298 -6.55 -3.60 16.06
C GLU A 298 -5.61 -4.00 14.94
N LEU A 299 -4.60 -3.16 14.68
CA LEU A 299 -3.61 -3.42 13.64
C LEU A 299 -2.84 -4.71 13.92
N ALA A 300 -2.36 -4.93 15.14
CA ALA A 300 -1.69 -6.16 15.53
C ALA A 300 -2.59 -7.41 15.42
N GLY A 301 -3.88 -7.28 15.73
CA GLY A 301 -4.84 -8.40 15.70
C GLY A 301 -5.44 -8.70 14.33
N THR A 302 -5.42 -7.75 13.39
CA THR A 302 -6.16 -7.87 12.11
C THR A 302 -5.35 -7.55 10.86
N GLY A 303 -4.14 -7.00 11.02
CA GLY A 303 -3.31 -6.52 9.93
C GLY A 303 -3.84 -5.28 9.19
N TRP A 304 -4.94 -4.68 9.65
CA TRP A 304 -5.57 -3.56 8.94
C TRP A 304 -6.28 -2.58 9.88
N ILE A 305 -6.04 -1.29 9.64
CA ILE A 305 -6.80 -0.16 10.18
C ILE A 305 -7.14 0.84 9.07
N ASN A 306 -8.23 1.60 9.22
CA ASN A 306 -8.60 2.60 8.21
C ASN A 306 -7.60 3.76 8.13
N PHE A 307 -7.70 4.52 7.05
CA PHE A 307 -6.82 5.67 6.79
C PHE A 307 -6.79 6.69 7.94
N ARG A 308 -7.91 6.91 8.65
CA ARG A 308 -7.98 7.89 9.74
C ARG A 308 -7.16 7.43 10.95
N LEU A 309 -7.23 6.15 11.29
CA LEU A 309 -6.43 5.54 12.34
C LEU A 309 -4.95 5.47 11.96
N ARG A 310 -4.61 5.16 10.70
CA ARG A 310 -3.21 5.22 10.21
C ARG A 310 -2.60 6.58 10.45
N GLN A 311 -3.30 7.65 10.05
CA GLN A 311 -2.87 9.02 10.34
C GLN A 311 -2.66 9.27 11.84
N LEU A 312 -3.58 8.77 12.68
CA LEU A 312 -3.49 8.93 14.12
C LEU A 312 -2.25 8.25 14.71
N VAL A 313 -2.03 6.96 14.43
CA VAL A 313 -0.93 6.20 15.03
C VAL A 313 0.43 6.70 14.54
N THR A 314 0.53 7.10 13.27
CA THR A 314 1.75 7.69 12.72
C THR A 314 2.04 9.07 13.30
N SER A 315 1.04 9.96 13.37
CA SER A 315 1.19 11.28 14.00
C SER A 315 1.53 11.16 15.48
N TYR A 316 0.87 10.25 16.21
CA TYR A 316 1.11 10.01 17.62
C TYR A 316 2.55 9.51 17.88
N GLY A 317 3.00 8.50 17.14
CA GLY A 317 4.35 7.94 17.25
C GLY A 317 5.44 8.97 16.92
N VAL A 318 5.38 9.55 15.72
CA VAL A 318 6.43 10.46 15.23
C VAL A 318 6.45 11.78 16.00
N GLN A 319 5.29 12.38 16.26
CA GLN A 319 5.23 13.78 16.68
C GLN A 319 5.05 13.93 18.19
N LEU A 320 4.17 13.13 18.80
CA LEU A 320 3.86 13.25 20.22
C LEU A 320 4.81 12.42 21.08
N LEU A 321 5.07 11.17 20.71
CA LEU A 321 6.02 10.29 21.39
C LEU A 321 7.48 10.57 20.98
N GLN A 322 7.67 11.25 19.85
CA GLN A 322 8.98 11.57 19.28
C GLN A 322 9.80 10.31 18.97
N LEU A 323 9.12 9.26 18.51
CA LEU A 323 9.77 8.04 18.07
C LEU A 323 10.51 8.29 16.76
N PRO A 324 11.65 7.64 16.54
CA PRO A 324 12.34 7.73 15.26
C PRO A 324 11.44 7.23 14.12
N ALA A 325 11.44 7.96 13.00
CA ALA A 325 10.56 7.67 11.87
C ALA A 325 10.80 6.26 11.28
N ALA A 326 12.04 5.77 11.32
CA ALA A 326 12.38 4.41 10.89
C ALA A 326 11.69 3.33 11.75
N GLU A 327 11.62 3.52 13.07
CA GLU A 327 10.93 2.60 13.99
C GLU A 327 9.42 2.58 13.74
N VAL A 328 8.82 3.77 13.54
CA VAL A 328 7.39 3.89 13.24
C VAL A 328 7.07 3.25 11.89
N GLY A 329 7.82 3.59 10.85
CA GLY A 329 7.60 3.05 9.50
C GLY A 329 7.87 1.54 9.43
N GLY A 330 8.93 1.05 10.07
CA GLY A 330 9.28 -0.37 10.12
C GLY A 330 8.23 -1.19 10.87
N ALA A 331 7.80 -0.75 12.05
CA ALA A 331 6.75 -1.46 12.79
C ALA A 331 5.42 -1.51 12.03
N LEU A 332 5.02 -0.40 11.40
CA LEU A 332 3.82 -0.38 10.55
C LEU A 332 3.97 -1.28 9.32
N ALA A 333 5.17 -1.33 8.73
CA ALA A 333 5.45 -2.20 7.58
C ALA A 333 5.31 -3.69 7.92
N GLU A 334 5.72 -4.09 9.12
CA GLU A 334 5.59 -5.46 9.60
C GLU A 334 4.16 -5.85 9.96
N MET A 335 3.30 -4.88 10.28
CA MET A 335 1.93 -5.15 10.74
C MET A 335 0.86 -5.01 9.65
N PHE A 336 1.09 -4.21 8.60
CA PHE A 336 0.07 -4.03 7.56
C PHE A 336 0.02 -5.19 6.58
N ASP A 337 -1.14 -5.84 6.45
CA ASP A 337 -1.39 -6.81 5.38
C ASP A 337 -1.30 -6.17 3.99
N ASP A 338 -1.72 -4.90 3.92
CA ASP A 338 -1.67 -4.08 2.74
C ASP A 338 -0.44 -3.16 2.70
N TYR A 339 0.66 -3.58 3.35
CA TYR A 339 1.90 -2.82 3.34
C TYR A 339 2.33 -2.55 1.90
N GLU A 340 2.50 -1.26 1.63
CA GLU A 340 2.93 -0.72 0.36
C GLU A 340 3.97 0.36 0.65
N PRO A 341 5.24 0.18 0.27
CA PRO A 341 6.30 1.13 0.56
C PRO A 341 6.00 2.53 0.01
N GLY A 342 5.48 2.62 -1.22
CA GLY A 342 5.09 3.88 -1.87
C GLY A 342 3.88 4.59 -1.24
N ILE A 343 3.29 4.03 -0.18
CA ILE A 343 2.20 4.65 0.58
C ILE A 343 2.61 4.87 2.04
N THR A 344 3.15 3.84 2.69
CA THR A 344 3.44 3.85 4.13
C THR A 344 4.55 4.84 4.47
N TRP A 345 5.67 4.79 3.75
CA TRP A 345 6.79 5.68 4.00
C TRP A 345 6.49 7.14 3.65
N PRO A 346 5.75 7.44 2.57
CA PRO A 346 5.27 8.80 2.35
C PRO A 346 4.34 9.31 3.46
N GLN A 347 3.51 8.46 4.05
CA GLN A 347 2.69 8.84 5.21
C GLN A 347 3.53 9.14 6.45
N VAL A 348 4.60 8.38 6.69
CA VAL A 348 5.59 8.67 7.74
C VAL A 348 6.30 9.99 7.44
N GLY A 349 6.75 10.18 6.20
CA GLY A 349 7.45 11.37 5.71
C GLY A 349 6.61 12.66 5.81
N LEU A 350 5.29 12.53 5.65
CA LEU A 350 4.34 13.62 5.88
C LEU A 350 4.21 14.01 7.37
N ASN A 351 4.65 13.16 8.31
CA ASN A 351 4.55 13.41 9.74
C ASN A 351 5.88 13.83 10.38
N ASP A 352 7.01 13.34 9.86
CA ASP A 352 8.37 13.73 10.27
C ASP A 352 8.88 14.99 9.53
N GLY A 353 8.04 15.57 8.66
CA GLY A 353 8.33 16.82 7.95
C GLY A 353 9.38 16.69 6.85
N THR A 354 9.64 15.50 6.35
CA THR A 354 10.55 15.27 5.23
C THR A 354 9.86 15.36 3.85
N ILE A 355 8.53 15.18 3.82
CA ILE A 355 7.70 15.30 2.62
C ILE A 355 6.69 16.43 2.79
N MET A 356 6.44 17.18 1.70
CA MET A 356 5.49 18.31 1.67
C MET A 356 5.75 19.33 2.80
N GLN A 357 7.04 19.67 2.97
CA GLN A 357 7.53 20.56 4.02
C GLN A 357 6.85 21.94 4.00
N ASP A 358 6.34 22.35 2.83
CA ASP A 358 5.65 23.62 2.59
C ASP A 358 4.27 23.70 3.26
N ARG A 359 3.62 22.56 3.52
CA ARG A 359 2.29 22.51 4.14
C ARG A 359 2.33 22.31 5.66
N GLY A 360 3.47 21.86 6.19
CA GLY A 360 3.62 21.42 7.58
C GLY A 360 2.84 20.14 7.87
N PRO A 361 3.30 19.29 8.80
CA PRO A 361 2.63 18.03 9.04
C PRO A 361 1.34 18.23 9.87
N ARG A 362 0.35 17.37 9.65
CA ARG A 362 -0.93 17.45 10.38
C ARG A 362 -0.82 16.75 11.74
N ILE A 363 -0.72 17.54 12.79
CA ILE A 363 -0.62 17.02 14.17
C ILE A 363 -2.01 16.71 14.72
N LEU A 364 -2.22 15.49 15.18
CA LEU A 364 -3.50 15.02 15.71
C LEU A 364 -3.49 14.98 17.24
N ASN A 365 -4.55 15.50 17.86
CA ASN A 365 -4.76 15.33 19.30
C ASN A 365 -5.46 13.97 19.52
N PRO A 366 -4.81 12.99 20.18
CA PRO A 366 -5.32 11.62 20.24
C PRO A 366 -6.63 11.49 21.02
N VAL A 367 -6.79 12.25 22.12
CA VAL A 367 -8.02 12.25 22.92
C VAL A 367 -9.19 12.88 22.14
N LYS A 368 -8.93 13.98 21.43
CA LYS A 368 -9.96 14.58 20.57
C LYS A 368 -10.37 13.64 19.44
N GLN A 369 -9.41 12.96 18.81
CA GLN A 369 -9.72 11.96 17.79
C GLN A 369 -10.56 10.81 18.36
N GLY A 370 -10.23 10.37 19.59
CA GLY A 370 -11.04 9.47 20.39
C GLY A 370 -12.52 9.85 20.41
N ARG A 371 -12.79 11.03 20.98
CA ARG A 371 -14.16 11.55 21.16
C ARG A 371 -14.91 11.81 19.86
N ASP A 372 -14.21 12.29 18.82
CA ASP A 372 -14.84 12.62 17.54
C ASP A 372 -15.22 11.36 16.73
N LEU A 373 -14.39 10.31 16.79
CA LEU A 373 -14.54 9.10 15.95
C LEU A 373 -15.27 7.96 16.68
N ASP A 374 -15.19 7.92 18.00
CA ASP A 374 -15.84 6.91 18.84
C ASP A 374 -16.52 7.57 20.07
N PRO A 375 -17.54 8.42 19.86
CA PRO A 375 -18.25 9.07 20.96
C PRO A 375 -18.95 8.08 21.91
N SER A 376 -19.23 6.87 21.44
CA SER A 376 -19.84 5.79 22.22
C SER A 376 -18.83 4.98 23.04
N GLU A 377 -17.53 5.17 22.82
CA GLU A 377 -16.44 4.37 23.40
C GLU A 377 -16.49 2.87 23.04
N THR A 378 -17.30 2.48 22.06
CA THR A 378 -17.50 1.08 21.66
C THR A 378 -16.25 0.53 21.00
N TYR A 379 -15.56 1.34 20.18
CA TYR A 379 -14.36 0.91 19.49
C TYR A 379 -13.19 0.75 20.46
N VAL A 380 -12.95 1.73 21.35
CA VAL A 380 -11.85 1.63 22.32
C VAL A 380 -12.08 0.49 23.31
N ARG A 381 -13.31 0.24 23.77
CA ARG A 381 -13.62 -0.89 24.66
C ARG A 381 -13.50 -2.25 23.99
N ARG A 382 -13.75 -2.33 22.67
CA ARG A 382 -13.56 -3.57 21.90
C ARG A 382 -12.08 -3.99 21.89
N TRP A 383 -11.18 -3.04 21.68
CA TRP A 383 -9.74 -3.33 21.53
C TRP A 383 -8.95 -3.20 22.83
N ILE A 384 -9.54 -2.57 23.84
CA ILE A 384 -9.01 -2.46 25.20
C ILE A 384 -10.09 -2.96 26.17
N PRO A 385 -10.30 -4.28 26.25
CA PRO A 385 -11.31 -4.87 27.13
C PRO A 385 -11.09 -4.53 28.62
N GLU A 386 -9.88 -4.14 29.00
CA GLU A 386 -9.57 -3.62 30.34
C GLU A 386 -10.38 -2.37 30.68
N LEU A 387 -10.94 -1.64 29.70
CA LEU A 387 -11.81 -0.49 29.91
C LEU A 387 -13.27 -0.88 30.25
N GLU A 388 -13.65 -2.15 30.21
CA GLU A 388 -15.02 -2.60 30.53
C GLU A 388 -15.58 -2.02 31.86
N PRO A 389 -14.86 -2.06 33.00
CA PRO A 389 -15.34 -1.50 34.27
C PRO A 389 -15.36 0.03 34.32
N VAL A 390 -14.71 0.72 33.36
CA VAL A 390 -14.62 2.18 33.33
C VAL A 390 -15.99 2.76 32.97
N PRO A 391 -16.56 3.72 33.73
CA PRO A 391 -17.83 4.35 33.39
C PRO A 391 -17.79 5.04 32.02
N VAL A 392 -18.93 5.04 31.32
CA VAL A 392 -19.07 5.74 30.03
C VAL A 392 -18.74 7.22 30.20
N GLY A 393 -17.96 7.77 29.27
CA GLY A 393 -17.47 9.15 29.30
C GLY A 393 -16.00 9.28 29.71
N PHE A 394 -15.44 8.22 30.31
CA PHE A 394 -14.02 8.16 30.68
C PHE A 394 -13.19 7.26 29.76
N GLY A 395 -13.79 6.57 28.79
CA GLY A 395 -13.08 5.58 27.95
C GLY A 395 -11.92 6.15 27.13
N HIS A 396 -11.96 7.45 26.80
CA HIS A 396 -10.86 8.14 26.10
C HIS A 396 -9.87 8.85 27.03
N GLU A 397 -10.20 8.99 28.31
CA GLU A 397 -9.36 9.60 29.35
C GLU A 397 -9.50 8.84 30.69
N PRO A 398 -9.16 7.54 30.73
CA PRO A 398 -9.47 6.68 31.87
C PRO A 398 -8.66 7.08 33.11
N TRP A 399 -7.54 7.79 32.96
CA TRP A 399 -6.78 8.38 34.06
C TRP A 399 -7.54 9.46 34.86
N LEU A 400 -8.69 9.93 34.38
CA LEU A 400 -9.58 10.82 35.14
C LEU A 400 -10.55 10.04 36.05
N TRP A 401 -10.60 8.72 35.91
CA TRP A 401 -11.37 7.83 36.77
C TRP A 401 -10.47 7.22 37.86
N LEU A 402 -10.99 7.15 39.09
CA LEU A 402 -10.21 6.76 40.27
C LEU A 402 -9.63 5.34 40.16
N ASP A 403 -10.41 4.40 39.64
CA ASP A 403 -10.04 2.99 39.54
C ASP A 403 -9.51 2.63 38.14
N ASN A 404 -8.81 3.56 37.48
CA ASN A 404 -8.23 3.38 36.14
C ASN A 404 -7.48 2.04 36.02
N PRO A 405 -7.91 1.12 35.12
CA PRO A 405 -7.33 -0.20 34.98
C PRO A 405 -6.12 -0.21 34.05
N LEU A 406 -5.89 0.89 33.31
CA LEU A 406 -4.75 1.04 32.41
C LEU A 406 -3.54 1.64 33.12
N PRO A 407 -2.31 1.37 32.62
CA PRO A 407 -1.13 2.13 33.04
C PRO A 407 -1.33 3.64 32.89
N ALA A 408 -0.65 4.41 33.74
CA ALA A 408 -0.61 5.86 33.58
C ALA A 408 -0.06 6.22 32.18
N PRO A 409 -0.59 7.26 31.52
CA PRO A 409 -0.07 7.71 30.24
C PRO A 409 1.44 7.93 30.29
N ILE A 410 2.17 7.35 29.33
CA ILE A 410 3.64 7.47 29.26
C ILE A 410 4.11 8.89 28.92
N ILE A 411 3.18 9.75 28.51
CA ILE A 411 3.39 11.18 28.26
C ILE A 411 2.19 12.00 28.73
N ASP A 412 2.42 13.27 29.11
CA ASP A 412 1.35 14.28 29.15
C ASP A 412 0.96 14.64 27.70
N HIS A 413 -0.14 14.06 27.22
CA HIS A 413 -0.63 14.27 25.87
C HIS A 413 -0.95 15.74 25.54
N LYS A 414 -1.33 16.57 26.53
CA LYS A 414 -1.62 18.00 26.31
C LYS A 414 -0.33 18.78 26.13
N ALA A 415 0.67 18.53 26.98
CA ALA A 415 1.99 19.12 26.85
C ALA A 415 2.66 18.68 25.54
N ALA A 416 2.67 17.38 25.24
CA ALA A 416 3.23 16.83 24.01
C ALA A 416 2.55 17.37 22.75
N PHE A 417 1.22 17.52 22.74
CA PHE A 417 0.51 18.11 21.61
C PHE A 417 0.86 19.59 21.41
N ARG A 418 0.98 20.38 22.49
CA ARG A 418 1.43 21.78 22.41
C ARG A 418 2.86 21.90 21.88
N ASP A 419 3.76 21.07 22.40
CA ASP A 419 5.15 21.00 21.96
C ASP A 419 5.26 20.61 20.48
N ALA A 420 4.54 19.56 20.06
CA ALA A 420 4.48 19.18 18.66
C ALA A 420 3.98 20.33 17.77
N ARG A 421 2.94 21.05 18.18
CA ARG A 421 2.47 22.24 17.43
C ARG A 421 3.52 23.35 17.38
N ALA A 422 4.33 23.53 18.42
CA ALA A 422 5.41 24.51 18.41
C ALA A 422 6.54 24.10 17.46
N ARG A 423 6.98 22.83 17.50
CA ARG A 423 8.05 22.29 16.64
C ARG A 423 7.68 22.26 15.16
N TRP A 424 6.45 21.82 14.88
CA TRP A 424 6.03 21.44 13.52
C TRP A 424 5.01 22.40 12.90
N GLY A 425 4.21 23.11 13.71
CA GLY A 425 3.04 23.87 13.23
C GLY A 425 3.36 25.21 12.57
N ASN A 426 4.59 25.71 12.70
CA ASN A 426 5.01 27.03 12.18
C ASN A 426 6.19 26.97 11.19
N GLN A 427 6.55 25.79 10.70
CA GLN A 427 7.57 25.69 9.65
C GLN A 427 6.97 26.11 8.29
N LYS A 428 6.76 27.42 8.09
CA LYS A 428 6.96 27.99 6.76
C LYS A 428 8.46 27.91 6.50
N GLN A 429 8.97 26.76 6.09
CA GLN A 429 10.34 26.72 5.60
C GLN A 429 10.39 27.67 4.41
N ARG A 430 11.22 28.71 4.57
CA ARG A 430 11.55 29.66 3.52
C ARG A 430 12.20 28.82 2.43
N LEU A 431 11.48 28.59 1.33
CA LEU A 431 11.96 27.82 0.19
C LEU A 431 13.38 28.31 -0.12
N LYS A 432 14.36 27.40 -0.05
CA LYS A 432 15.62 27.62 -0.74
C LYS A 432 15.27 27.89 -2.20
N SER A 433 15.84 28.94 -2.78
CA SER A 433 15.51 29.33 -4.13
C SER A 433 15.80 28.16 -5.08
N ARG A 434 15.17 28.12 -6.25
CA ARG A 434 15.46 27.10 -7.27
C ARG A 434 16.96 27.06 -7.64
N GLU A 435 17.67 28.16 -7.45
CA GLU A 435 19.13 28.29 -7.62
C GLU A 435 19.89 27.57 -6.50
N ASP A 436 19.44 27.66 -5.24
CA ASP A 436 20.10 27.02 -4.08
C ASP A 436 20.06 25.48 -4.14
N VAL A 437 19.03 24.91 -4.77
CA VAL A 437 18.88 23.45 -4.97
C VAL A 437 19.77 22.93 -6.09
N LEU A 438 20.02 23.74 -7.13
CA LEU A 438 20.92 23.38 -8.22
C LEU A 438 22.41 23.44 -7.82
N VAL A 439 22.76 24.28 -6.85
CA VAL A 439 24.13 24.36 -6.31
C VAL A 439 24.49 23.14 -5.44
N THR A 440 23.50 22.43 -4.89
CA THR A 440 23.75 21.27 -4.00
C THR A 440 23.95 19.95 -4.76
N HIS A 441 23.69 19.90 -6.07
CA HIS A 441 23.94 18.74 -6.91
C HIS A 441 24.93 19.17 -8.01
N GLY A 442 26.20 18.93 -7.72
CA GLY A 442 27.40 19.30 -8.48
C GLY A 442 27.19 19.80 -9.90
N SER A 443 27.43 21.10 -10.10
CA SER A 443 28.16 21.51 -11.31
C SER A 443 29.63 21.30 -10.99
N ASP A 444 30.20 20.17 -11.43
CA ASP A 444 31.64 20.06 -11.58
C ASP A 444 31.97 20.75 -12.92
N PRO A 445 32.66 21.92 -12.93
CA PRO A 445 33.04 22.58 -14.15
C PRO A 445 34.46 22.13 -14.51
N SER A 446 34.57 20.99 -15.20
CA SER A 446 35.76 20.62 -15.97
C SER A 446 35.41 19.70 -17.12
#